data_AF-A0A850PUE8-F1
#
_entry.id   AF-A0A850PUE8-F1
#
_cell.length_a   1.000
_cell.length_b   1.000
_cell.length_c   1.000
_cell.angle_alpha   90.00
_cell.angle_beta   90.00
_cell.angle_gamma   90.00
#
_symmetry.space_group_name_H-M   'P 1'
#
loop_
_entity.id
_entity.type
_entity.pdbx_description
1 polymer ?
#
loop_
_entity_poly.entity_id
_entity_poly.type
_entity_poly.pdbx_seq_one_letter_code
_entity_poly.pdbx_strand_id
1 'polypeptide(L)'
;MKRLQKLKSIRGLAGFRDFLKNQGVVTLAIGFILGTAISKFVSSLVVDIINPILNVALGGVDDLGNKVIHWHKVTIHYGTFLNNGIDFIVLALVVYLGVRLLGMDQEQIGKMDIGKITSLNNIPKK
;
A
#
# COMPACT_ATOMS: atom_id res chain seq x y z
N MET A 1 -50.08 13.68 20.08
CA MET A 1 -49.63 13.20 18.75
C MET A 1 -48.40 13.91 18.17
N LYS A 2 -47.99 15.11 18.62
CA LYS A 2 -46.80 15.84 18.08
C LYS A 2 -45.41 15.33 18.54
N ARG A 3 -45.34 14.37 19.47
CA ARG A 3 -44.05 13.86 20.00
C ARG A 3 -43.43 12.71 19.17
N LEU A 4 -44.20 12.11 18.25
CA LEU A 4 -43.77 10.95 17.47
C LEU A 4 -43.16 11.31 16.09
N GLN A 5 -43.18 12.59 15.68
CA GLN A 5 -42.49 13.05 14.46
C GLN A 5 -40.99 13.32 14.66
N LYS A 6 -40.53 13.47 15.92
CA LYS A 6 -39.13 13.77 16.25
C LYS A 6 -38.21 12.54 16.22
N LEU A 7 -38.78 11.34 16.07
CA LEU A 7 -38.04 10.07 16.03
C LEU A 7 -37.87 9.50 14.61
N LYS A 8 -38.38 10.19 13.58
CA LYS A 8 -38.36 9.74 12.18
C LYS A 8 -37.47 10.64 11.29
N SER A 9 -36.42 11.22 11.85
CA SER A 9 -35.26 11.61 11.03
C SER A 9 -34.21 10.56 11.31
N ILE A 10 -34.23 9.50 10.51
CA ILE A 10 -33.13 8.56 10.43
C ILE A 10 -31.95 9.42 9.98
N ARG A 11 -31.19 9.94 10.95
CA ARG A 11 -29.88 10.57 10.76
C ARG A 11 -28.86 9.52 10.34
N GLY A 12 -29.25 8.57 9.49
CA GLY A 12 -28.41 7.48 9.01
C GLY A 12 -27.28 8.06 8.16
N LEU A 13 -27.61 8.68 7.01
CA LEU A 13 -26.60 9.27 6.14
C LEU A 13 -25.87 10.47 6.78
N ALA A 14 -26.62 11.36 7.44
CA ALA A 14 -26.02 12.53 8.08
C ALA A 14 -25.12 12.13 9.26
N GLY A 15 -25.59 11.24 10.13
CA GLY A 15 -24.81 10.71 11.25
C GLY A 15 -23.65 9.82 10.81
N PHE A 16 -23.79 9.09 9.71
CA PHE A 16 -22.69 8.32 9.11
C PHE A 16 -21.60 9.23 8.54
N ARG A 17 -21.97 10.28 7.79
CA ARG A 17 -21.02 11.28 7.30
C ARG A 17 -20.25 11.92 8.46
N ASP A 18 -20.96 12.27 9.53
CA ASP A 18 -20.35 12.92 10.69
C ASP A 18 -19.47 11.93 11.48
N PHE A 19 -19.84 10.64 11.54
CA PHE A 19 -18.99 9.56 12.07
C PHE A 19 -17.68 9.39 11.29
N LEU A 20 -17.74 9.32 9.96
CA LEU A 20 -16.55 9.18 9.11
C LEU A 20 -15.58 10.36 9.28
N LYS A 21 -16.12 11.58 9.46
CA LYS A 21 -15.33 12.78 9.70
C LYS A 21 -14.70 12.80 11.10
N ASN A 22 -15.47 12.46 12.13
CA ASN A 22 -15.02 12.54 13.52
C ASN A 22 -14.01 11.45 13.91
N GLN A 23 -14.01 10.31 13.22
CA GLN A 23 -13.12 9.19 13.52
C GLN A 23 -11.88 9.09 12.62
N GLY A 24 -11.65 10.04 11.71
CA GLY A 24 -10.46 10.03 10.85
C GLY A 24 -10.39 8.85 9.85
N VAL A 25 -11.51 8.13 9.67
CA VAL A 25 -11.61 6.93 8.82
C VAL A 25 -11.30 7.25 7.36
N VAL A 26 -11.60 8.47 6.91
CA VAL A 26 -11.34 8.92 5.55
C VAL A 26 -9.84 8.87 5.21
N THR A 27 -8.97 9.30 6.13
CA THR A 27 -7.52 9.26 5.92
C THR A 27 -6.99 7.83 5.88
N LEU A 28 -7.51 6.96 6.75
CA LEU A 28 -7.18 5.53 6.75
C LEU A 28 -7.61 4.86 5.43
N ALA A 29 -8.81 5.16 4.95
CA ALA A 29 -9.35 4.61 3.71
C ALA A 29 -8.52 5.05 2.50
N ILE A 30 -8.12 6.32 2.42
CA ILE A 30 -7.26 6.83 1.35
C ILE A 30 -5.89 6.14 1.40
N GLY A 31 -5.29 6.01 2.59
CA GLY A 31 -4.01 5.31 2.78
C GLY A 31 -4.08 3.85 2.33
N PHE A 32 -5.18 3.15 2.64
CA PHE A 32 -5.39 1.78 2.20
C PHE A 32 -5.53 1.66 0.67
N ILE A 33 -6.33 2.52 0.05
CA ILE A 33 -6.51 2.52 -1.41
C ILE A 33 -5.18 2.78 -2.14
N LEU A 34 -4.43 3.80 -1.70
CA LEU A 34 -3.12 4.10 -2.26
C LEU A 34 -2.12 2.97 -2.01
N GLY A 35 -2.10 2.39 -0.80
CA GLY A 35 -1.24 1.27 -0.47
C GLY A 35 -1.50 0.04 -1.34
N THR A 36 -2.75 -0.30 -1.59
CA THR A 36 -3.11 -1.42 -2.47
C THR A 36 -2.74 -1.16 -3.93
N ALA A 37 -2.91 0.07 -4.43
CA ALA A 37 -2.52 0.44 -5.79
C ALA A 37 -0.99 0.37 -5.99
N ILE A 38 -0.21 0.92 -5.05
CA ILE A 38 1.25 0.87 -5.08
C ILE A 38 1.76 -0.58 -4.98
N SER A 39 1.17 -1.37 -4.07
CA SER A 39 1.51 -2.79 -3.95
C SER A 39 1.30 -3.54 -5.26
N LYS A 40 0.18 -3.30 -5.96
CA LYS A 40 -0.06 -3.90 -7.28
C LYS A 40 0.94 -3.46 -8.33
N PHE A 41 1.28 -2.16 -8.38
CA PHE A 41 2.25 -1.63 -9.34
C PHE A 41 3.62 -2.28 -9.14
N VAL A 42 4.11 -2.33 -7.89
CA VAL A 42 5.41 -2.94 -7.59
C VAL A 42 5.36 -4.46 -7.84
N SER A 43 4.26 -5.13 -7.50
CA SER A 43 4.09 -6.55 -7.79
C SER A 43 4.14 -6.85 -9.28
N SER A 44 3.52 -6.03 -10.14
CA SER A 44 3.61 -6.20 -11.59
C SER A 44 5.03 -5.99 -12.09
N LEU A 45 5.75 -4.98 -11.58
CA LEU A 45 7.16 -4.78 -11.93
C LEU A 45 8.02 -6.01 -11.55
N VAL A 46 7.75 -6.62 -10.39
CA VAL A 46 8.46 -7.83 -9.97
C VAL A 46 8.11 -9.01 -10.88
N VAL A 47 6.83 -9.31 -11.05
CA VAL A 47 6.37 -10.48 -11.81
C VAL A 47 6.70 -10.38 -13.29
N ASP A 48 6.56 -9.19 -13.87
CA ASP A 48 6.65 -9.01 -15.33
C ASP A 48 8.07 -8.64 -15.80
N ILE A 49 8.91 -8.06 -14.94
CA ILE A 49 10.26 -7.61 -15.31
C ILE A 49 11.33 -8.37 -14.52
N ILE A 50 11.24 -8.38 -13.19
CA ILE A 50 12.31 -8.94 -12.36
C ILE A 50 12.34 -10.47 -12.41
N ASN A 51 11.18 -11.13 -12.30
CA ASN A 51 11.09 -12.59 -12.29
C ASN A 51 11.60 -13.21 -13.60
N PRO A 52 11.26 -12.72 -14.81
CA PRO A 52 11.85 -13.24 -16.05
C PRO A 52 13.36 -13.07 -16.11
N ILE A 53 13.89 -11.93 -15.64
CA ILE A 53 15.35 -11.68 -15.60
C ILE A 53 16.04 -12.64 -14.63
N LEU A 54 15.47 -12.84 -13.44
CA LEU A 54 15.99 -13.78 -12.44
C LEU A 54 15.91 -15.22 -12.95
N ASN A 55 14.83 -15.60 -13.63
CA ASN A 55 14.68 -16.94 -14.20
C ASN A 55 15.74 -17.22 -15.26
N VAL A 56 16.04 -16.25 -16.14
CA VAL A 56 17.12 -16.39 -17.12
C VAL A 56 18.49 -16.42 -16.43
N ALA A 57 18.74 -15.53 -15.46
CA ALA A 57 20.03 -15.43 -14.78
C ALA A 57 20.37 -16.66 -13.93
N LEU A 58 19.37 -17.30 -13.34
CA LEU A 58 19.50 -18.48 -12.50
C LEU A 58 19.33 -19.80 -13.28
N GLY A 59 19.19 -19.73 -14.61
CA GLY A 59 19.24 -20.91 -15.49
C GLY A 59 17.93 -21.69 -15.65
N GLY A 60 16.78 -21.02 -15.65
CA GLY A 60 15.47 -21.64 -15.90
C GLY A 60 14.83 -22.23 -14.64
N VAL A 61 14.73 -21.44 -13.59
CA VAL A 61 14.17 -21.83 -12.28
C VAL A 61 12.65 -22.04 -12.30
N ASP A 62 12.02 -21.98 -13.49
CA ASP A 62 10.61 -22.31 -13.71
C ASP A 62 10.22 -23.68 -13.13
N ASP A 63 11.20 -24.56 -12.90
CA ASP A 63 11.00 -25.91 -12.41
C ASP A 63 11.17 -26.10 -10.89
N LEU A 64 11.44 -25.04 -10.10
CA LEU A 64 11.33 -25.18 -8.65
C LEU A 64 9.87 -25.41 -8.25
N GLY A 65 8.91 -24.68 -8.84
CA GLY A 65 7.47 -24.83 -8.58
C GLY A 65 6.90 -26.21 -8.94
N ASN A 66 7.46 -26.84 -9.97
CA ASN A 66 7.05 -28.15 -10.49
C ASN A 66 7.80 -29.33 -9.88
N LYS A 67 8.76 -29.09 -8.98
CA LYS A 67 9.32 -30.16 -8.17
C LYS A 67 8.27 -30.67 -7.20
N VAL A 68 7.68 -31.80 -7.60
CA VAL A 68 6.70 -32.56 -6.86
C VAL A 68 7.36 -33.86 -6.44
N ILE A 69 7.39 -34.14 -5.14
CA ILE A 69 7.72 -35.50 -4.69
C ILE A 69 6.39 -36.25 -4.57
N HIS A 70 6.20 -37.24 -5.43
CA HIS A 70 5.04 -38.13 -5.36
C HIS A 70 5.26 -39.15 -4.24
N TRP A 71 4.64 -38.95 -3.08
CA TRP A 71 4.52 -39.98 -2.06
C TRP A 71 3.16 -40.65 -2.20
N HIS A 72 3.14 -41.75 -2.96
CA HIS A 72 1.96 -42.59 -3.23
C HIS A 72 0.77 -41.88 -3.90
N LYS A 73 -0.06 -41.16 -3.14
CA LYS A 73 -1.31 -40.54 -3.57
C LYS A 73 -1.43 -39.07 -3.12
N VAL A 74 -0.37 -38.55 -2.50
CA VAL A 74 -0.28 -37.18 -2.00
C VAL A 74 0.80 -36.46 -2.80
N THR A 75 0.37 -35.41 -3.51
CA THR A 75 1.21 -34.52 -4.31
C THR A 75 1.60 -33.35 -3.42
N ILE A 76 2.83 -33.33 -2.89
CA ILE A 76 3.32 -32.22 -2.06
C ILE A 76 4.08 -31.24 -2.96
N HIS A 77 3.47 -30.07 -3.20
CA HIS A 77 4.04 -28.97 -3.98
C HIS A 77 4.97 -28.08 -3.12
N TYR A 78 6.06 -28.66 -2.60
CA TYR A 78 7.05 -27.90 -1.82
C TYR A 78 7.77 -26.85 -2.68
N GLY A 79 7.81 -27.10 -3.99
CA GLY A 79 8.31 -26.19 -5.00
C GLY A 79 7.66 -24.81 -5.00
N THR A 80 6.33 -24.78 -5.01
CA THR A 80 5.54 -23.55 -5.02
C THR A 80 5.78 -22.71 -3.77
N PHE A 81 5.96 -23.36 -2.61
CA PHE A 81 6.24 -22.66 -1.36
C PHE A 81 7.60 -21.94 -1.40
N LEU A 82 8.64 -22.62 -1.90
CA LEU A 82 9.97 -22.01 -2.02
C LEU A 82 9.98 -20.87 -3.04
N ASN A 83 9.26 -21.05 -4.16
CA ASN A 83 9.12 -20.01 -5.17
C ASN A 83 8.45 -18.75 -4.61
N ASN A 84 7.33 -18.90 -3.90
CA ASN A 84 6.64 -17.80 -3.25
C ASN A 84 7.53 -17.10 -2.19
N GLY A 85 8.41 -17.85 -1.52
CA GLY A 85 9.39 -17.29 -0.59
C GLY A 85 10.43 -16.40 -1.29
N ILE A 86 10.93 -16.83 -2.45
CA ILE A 86 11.84 -16.04 -3.29
C ILE A 86 11.13 -14.78 -3.79
N ASP A 87 9.91 -14.92 -4.32
CA ASP A 87 9.09 -13.78 -4.78
C ASP A 87 8.87 -12.75 -3.67
N PHE A 88 8.62 -13.20 -2.43
CA PHE A 88 8.45 -12.30 -1.29
C PHE A 88 9.72 -11.49 -0.98
N ILE A 89 10.90 -12.14 -1.02
CA ILE A 89 12.19 -11.48 -0.77
C ILE A 89 12.49 -10.47 -1.88
N VAL A 90 12.26 -10.86 -3.14
CA VAL A 90 12.44 -9.98 -4.31
C VAL A 90 11.49 -8.78 -4.24
N LEU A 91 10.22 -9.01 -3.94
CA LEU A 91 9.23 -7.95 -3.77
C LEU A 91 9.62 -6.98 -2.65
N ALA A 92 10.06 -7.49 -1.50
CA ALA A 92 10.54 -6.66 -0.40
C ALA A 92 11.74 -5.79 -0.80
N LEU A 93 12.70 -6.38 -1.53
CA LEU A 93 13.87 -5.65 -2.04
C LEU A 93 13.49 -4.55 -3.03
N VAL A 94 12.58 -4.84 -3.97
CA VAL A 94 12.14 -3.87 -4.98
C VAL A 94 11.31 -2.75 -4.34
N VAL A 95 10.41 -3.06 -3.40
CA VAL A 95 9.68 -2.03 -2.64
C VAL A 95 10.65 -1.13 -1.88
N TYR A 96 11.65 -1.71 -1.21
CA TYR A 96 12.68 -0.96 -0.50
C TYR A 96 13.46 -0.02 -1.44
N LEU A 97 13.95 -0.55 -2.56
CA LEU A 97 14.67 0.24 -3.56
C LEU A 97 13.76 1.31 -4.19
N GLY A 98 12.49 1.01 -4.44
CA GLY A 98 11.52 1.96 -4.99
C GLY A 98 11.29 3.15 -4.05
N VAL A 99 11.06 2.90 -2.76
CA VAL A 99 10.91 3.97 -1.75
C VAL A 99 12.20 4.80 -1.63
N ARG A 100 13.35 4.11 -1.59
CA ARG A 100 14.67 4.76 -1.48
C ARG A 100 15.04 5.59 -2.72
N LEU A 101 14.71 5.10 -3.92
CA LEU A 101 14.96 5.81 -5.18
C LEU A 101 14.07 7.05 -5.32
N LEU A 102 12.83 6.97 -4.82
CA LEU A 102 11.92 8.11 -4.79
C LEU A 102 12.34 9.19 -3.76
N GLY A 103 13.40 8.97 -2.99
CA GLY A 103 13.93 9.97 -2.05
C GLY A 103 12.91 10.39 -1.00
N MET A 104 12.01 9.49 -0.61
CA MET A 104 11.05 9.72 0.50
C MET A 104 11.73 9.71 1.88
N ASP A 105 13.05 9.69 1.88
CA ASP A 105 13.99 9.99 2.94
C ASP A 105 13.84 11.48 3.32
N GLN A 106 12.74 11.80 4.00
CA GLN A 106 12.43 13.03 4.75
C GLN A 106 13.50 14.15 4.74
N GLU A 107 13.73 14.84 3.62
CA GLU A 107 14.56 16.07 3.60
C GLU A 107 13.81 17.32 3.09
N GLN A 108 12.59 17.17 2.56
CA GLN A 108 11.83 18.31 2.01
C GLN A 108 10.59 18.70 2.82
N ILE A 109 10.11 17.88 3.76
CA ILE A 109 8.94 18.22 4.59
C ILE A 109 9.33 19.19 5.74
N GLY A 110 10.62 19.29 6.06
CA GLY A 110 11.16 20.27 7.03
C GLY A 110 11.48 21.66 6.45
N LYS A 111 11.38 21.84 5.13
CA LYS A 111 11.71 23.12 4.42
C LYS A 111 10.47 23.85 3.87
N MET A 112 9.26 23.42 4.20
CA MET A 112 8.12 24.33 4.09
C MET A 112 8.25 25.37 5.20
N ASP A 113 8.96 26.46 4.87
CA ASP A 113 9.29 27.58 5.73
C ASP A 113 8.05 28.21 6.37
N ILE A 114 7.64 27.68 7.52
CA ILE A 114 6.73 28.36 8.44
C ILE A 114 7.31 29.72 8.83
N GLY A 115 8.65 29.87 8.85
CA GLY A 115 9.34 31.15 9.04
C GLY A 115 9.04 32.20 7.99
N LYS A 116 8.73 31.80 6.75
CA LYS A 116 8.33 32.73 5.68
C LYS A 116 6.90 33.23 5.89
N ILE A 117 6.00 32.37 6.38
CA ILE A 117 4.61 32.73 6.70
C ILE A 117 4.55 33.68 7.91
N THR A 118 5.39 33.47 8.93
CA THR A 118 5.48 34.37 10.09
C THR A 118 6.05 35.74 9.72
N SER A 119 7.01 35.79 8.78
CA SER A 119 7.54 37.05 8.23
C SER A 119 6.55 37.79 7.33
N LEU A 120 5.60 37.08 6.71
CA LEU A 120 4.51 37.65 5.91
C LEU A 120 3.29 38.08 6.74
N ASN A 121 3.17 37.67 8.00
CA ASN A 121 2.12 38.17 8.91
C ASN A 121 2.52 39.47 9.63
N ASN A 122 3.78 39.91 9.47
CA ASN A 122 4.26 41.21 9.97
C ASN A 122 4.23 42.27 8.85
N ILE A 123 3.15 42.31 8.07
CA ILE A 123 2.92 43.42 7.14
C ILE A 123 2.41 44.60 7.97
N PRO A 124 3.12 45.73 8.03
CA PRO A 124 2.64 46.90 8.75
C PRO A 124 1.30 47.33 8.16
N LYS A 125 0.23 47.24 8.95
CA LYS A 125 -1.05 47.85 8.60
C LYS A 125 -0.84 49.37 8.64
N LYS A 126 -0.84 49.96 7.45
CA LYS A 126 -0.87 51.42 7.26
C LYS A 126 -2.23 51.97 7.64
#